data_AF-A0A1V2RL64-F1
#
_entry.id   AF-A0A1V2RL64-F1
#
_cell.length_a   1.000
_cell.length_b   1.000
_cell.length_c   1.000
_cell.angle_alpha   90.00
_cell.angle_beta   90.00
_cell.angle_gamma   90.00
#
_symmetry.space_group_name_H-M   'P 1'
#
loop_
_entity.id
_entity.type
_entity.pdbx_description
1 polymer ?
#
loop_
_entity_poly.entity_id
_entity_poly.type
_entity_poly.pdbx_seq_one_letter_code
_entity_poly.pdbx_strand_id
1 'polypeptide(L)'
;MTDPIGYMASTAKVIEHLEARRGSGGSPEYLAAWERALHVVDGLLEPFREKERASNRAEVGEAMILVDGGTALAVAFYTIARENGIAVSEVTRQPLEHLVHWEQVQAMRNEQQWSDLIMSGQLVPEGRIMDDWETRLAALGHAMTDPADPIVPVWHHLRKDYGPPDPNSPMWEDSTIIVGIAGYLGMKRILRDWPAV
;
A
#
# COMPACT_ATOMS: atom_id res chain seq x y z
N MET A 1 -21.51 21.03 -14.90
CA MET A 1 -20.39 21.01 -15.86
C MET A 1 -19.15 21.31 -15.06
N THR A 2 -18.62 20.28 -14.40
CA THR A 2 -17.36 20.33 -13.64
C THR A 2 -16.21 20.21 -14.62
N ASP A 3 -15.25 21.12 -14.51
CA ASP A 3 -14.04 21.15 -15.33
C ASP A 3 -13.31 19.79 -15.24
N PRO A 4 -12.94 19.14 -16.36
CA PRO A 4 -12.11 17.94 -16.36
C PRO A 4 -10.61 18.30 -16.25
N ILE A 5 -10.30 19.37 -15.50
CA ILE A 5 -8.94 19.88 -15.31
C ILE A 5 -8.27 19.10 -14.17
N GLY A 6 -7.37 18.22 -14.56
CA GLY A 6 -6.09 18.05 -13.88
C GLY A 6 -6.17 17.71 -12.40
N TYR A 7 -6.39 16.44 -12.09
CA TYR A 7 -5.77 15.81 -10.92
C TYR A 7 -4.24 15.83 -11.11
N MET A 8 -3.64 17.02 -11.09
CA MET A 8 -2.22 17.17 -10.81
C MET A 8 -2.09 16.86 -9.31
N ALA A 9 -1.87 15.57 -9.02
CA ALA A 9 -1.40 15.16 -7.72
C ALA A 9 -0.10 15.94 -7.46
N SER A 10 0.06 16.56 -6.30
CA SER A 10 1.36 17.10 -5.86
C SER A 10 1.95 16.10 -4.89
N THR A 11 3.25 16.16 -4.65
CA THR A 11 3.88 15.31 -3.63
C THR A 11 3.26 15.52 -2.23
N ALA A 12 2.75 16.73 -1.95
CA ALA A 12 1.97 17.02 -0.75
C ALA A 12 0.65 16.24 -0.67
N LYS A 13 -0.06 16.08 -1.80
CA LYS A 13 -1.29 15.29 -1.85
C LYS A 13 -1.05 13.81 -1.54
N VAL A 14 0.12 13.25 -1.89
CA VAL A 14 0.46 11.85 -1.55
C VAL A 14 0.45 11.66 -0.03
N ILE A 15 1.10 12.57 0.71
CA ILE A 15 1.12 12.52 2.18
C ILE A 15 -0.27 12.77 2.75
N GLU A 16 -1.01 13.77 2.25
CA GLU A 16 -2.38 14.05 2.68
C GLU A 16 -3.30 12.84 2.48
N HIS A 17 -3.23 12.17 1.33
CA HIS A 17 -4.00 10.95 1.04
C HIS A 17 -3.59 9.81 1.97
N LEU A 18 -2.30 9.65 2.26
CA LEU A 18 -1.83 8.60 3.17
C LEU A 18 -2.29 8.87 4.60
N GLU A 19 -2.19 10.12 5.08
CA GLU A 19 -2.70 10.52 6.40
C GLU A 19 -4.21 10.33 6.53
N ALA A 20 -4.98 10.68 5.49
CA ALA A 20 -6.42 10.48 5.47
C ALA A 20 -6.81 9.00 5.63
N ARG A 21 -5.97 8.08 5.15
CA ARG A 21 -6.20 6.63 5.26
C ARG A 21 -5.93 6.05 6.64
N ARG A 22 -5.12 6.71 7.47
CA ARG A 22 -4.91 6.30 8.87
C ARG A 22 -6.22 6.26 9.66
N GLY A 23 -7.15 7.15 9.32
CA GLY A 23 -8.36 7.38 10.11
C GLY A 23 -8.05 8.02 11.46
N SER A 24 -9.08 8.10 12.32
CA SER A 24 -8.99 8.64 13.67
C SER A 24 -9.12 7.51 14.71
N GLY A 25 -8.01 6.91 15.13
CA GLY A 25 -8.01 5.87 16.16
C GLY A 25 -6.82 4.92 16.09
N GLY A 26 -6.82 3.90 16.96
CA GLY A 26 -5.78 2.89 17.04
C GLY A 26 -5.04 2.86 18.37
N SER A 27 -4.35 1.76 18.61
CA SER A 27 -3.41 1.67 19.73
C SER A 27 -2.20 2.57 19.46
N PRO A 28 -1.41 2.93 20.49
CA PRO A 28 -0.16 3.67 20.30
C PRO A 28 0.79 3.01 19.30
N GLU A 29 0.86 1.68 19.28
CA GLU A 29 1.68 0.91 18.34
C GLU A 29 1.17 1.05 16.89
N TYR A 30 -0.15 1.06 16.69
CA TYR A 30 -0.73 1.29 15.37
C TYR A 30 -0.41 2.70 14.85
N LEU A 31 -0.54 3.72 15.71
CA LEU A 31 -0.20 5.09 15.34
C LEU A 31 1.29 5.25 15.03
N ALA A 32 2.17 4.63 15.82
CA ALA A 32 3.61 4.62 15.56
C ALA A 32 3.94 3.94 14.21
N ALA A 33 3.21 2.88 13.83
CA ALA A 33 3.38 2.21 12.55
C ALA A 33 3.03 3.11 11.37
N TRP A 34 1.98 3.92 11.49
CA TRP A 34 1.62 4.94 10.52
C TRP A 34 2.65 6.05 10.40
N GLU A 35 3.12 6.60 11.53
CA GLU A 35 4.17 7.61 11.54
C GLU A 35 5.44 7.11 10.85
N ARG A 36 5.80 5.85 11.11
CA ARG A 36 6.95 5.23 10.45
C ARG A 36 6.74 5.05 8.95
N ALA A 37 5.56 4.59 8.52
CA ALA A 37 5.24 4.45 7.10
C ALA A 37 5.24 5.81 6.37
N LEU A 38 4.67 6.85 6.99
CA LEU A 38 4.71 8.22 6.49
C LEU A 38 6.15 8.70 6.32
N HIS A 39 7.02 8.48 7.31
CA HIS A 39 8.42 8.86 7.22
C HIS A 39 9.16 8.16 6.06
N VAL A 40 8.90 6.87 5.84
CA VAL A 40 9.49 6.12 4.71
C VAL A 40 8.99 6.68 3.38
N VAL A 41 7.68 6.89 3.23
CA VAL A 41 7.09 7.43 2.00
C VAL A 41 7.59 8.85 1.73
N ASP A 42 7.69 9.70 2.74
CA ASP A 42 8.20 11.07 2.61
C ASP A 42 9.61 11.11 2.03
N GLY A 43 10.50 10.24 2.51
CA GLY A 43 11.86 10.11 1.97
C GLY A 43 11.88 9.66 0.50
N LEU A 44 10.95 8.81 0.09
CA LEU A 44 10.83 8.33 -1.30
C LEU A 44 10.22 9.37 -2.25
N LEU A 45 9.62 10.44 -1.74
CA LEU A 45 9.04 11.50 -2.54
C LEU A 45 10.08 12.52 -3.05
N GLU A 46 11.32 12.52 -2.55
CA GLU A 46 12.30 13.56 -2.92
C GLU A 46 12.59 13.62 -4.44
N PRO A 47 12.79 12.50 -5.16
CA PRO A 47 12.97 12.55 -6.61
C PRO A 47 11.75 13.14 -7.35
N PHE A 48 10.55 12.95 -6.81
CA PHE A 48 9.32 13.53 -7.38
C PHE A 48 9.23 15.03 -7.08
N ARG A 49 9.66 15.48 -5.89
CA ARG A 49 9.74 16.90 -5.52
C ARG A 49 10.75 17.65 -6.39
N GLU A 50 11.87 17.04 -6.71
CA GLU A 50 12.86 17.60 -7.65
C GLU A 50 12.26 17.78 -9.05
N LYS A 51 11.58 16.77 -9.57
CA LYS A 51 10.88 16.85 -10.87
C LYS A 51 9.79 17.90 -10.87
N GLU A 52 8.95 17.94 -9.83
CA GLU A 52 7.88 18.93 -9.63
C GLU A 52 8.44 20.37 -9.63
N ARG A 53 9.56 20.60 -8.92
CA ARG A 53 10.27 21.89 -8.92
C ARG A 53 10.87 22.26 -10.28
N ALA A 54 11.39 21.29 -11.02
CA ALA A 54 12.08 21.52 -12.29
C ALA A 54 11.12 21.76 -13.47
N SER A 55 9.98 21.07 -13.52
CA SER A 55 9.06 21.10 -14.66
C SER A 55 7.89 22.07 -14.47
N ASN A 56 7.66 22.56 -13.23
CA ASN A 56 6.44 23.27 -12.83
C ASN A 56 5.15 22.53 -13.26
N ARG A 57 5.23 21.19 -13.40
CA ARG A 57 4.15 20.28 -13.73
C ARG A 57 4.17 19.12 -12.75
N ALA A 58 3.01 18.76 -12.27
CA ALA A 58 2.86 17.64 -11.35
C ALA A 58 2.75 16.33 -12.16
N GLU A 59 3.86 15.61 -12.29
CA GLU A 59 3.92 14.25 -12.86
C GLU A 59 3.82 13.20 -11.74
N VAL A 60 2.81 13.34 -10.88
CA VAL A 60 2.71 12.60 -9.60
C VAL A 60 1.74 11.43 -9.71
N GLY A 61 1.21 11.14 -10.91
CA GLY A 61 0.43 9.93 -11.16
C GLY A 61 1.17 8.67 -10.73
N GLU A 62 2.48 8.62 -10.97
CA GLU A 62 3.35 7.52 -10.50
C GLU A 62 3.53 7.50 -8.98
N ALA A 63 3.52 8.65 -8.30
CA ALA A 63 3.74 8.69 -6.85
C ALA A 63 2.49 8.27 -6.06
N MET A 64 1.30 8.28 -6.66
CA MET A 64 0.08 7.81 -6.00
C MET A 64 0.14 6.32 -5.61
N ILE A 65 0.97 5.51 -6.29
CA ILE A 65 1.23 4.12 -5.89
C ILE A 65 1.85 4.03 -4.49
N LEU A 66 2.53 5.09 -4.03
CA LEU A 66 3.12 5.16 -2.69
C LEU A 66 2.05 5.33 -1.61
N VAL A 67 0.83 5.77 -1.94
CA VAL A 67 -0.26 5.85 -0.97
C VAL A 67 -0.74 4.45 -0.58
N ASP A 68 -1.04 3.59 -1.56
CA ASP A 68 -1.40 2.19 -1.32
C ASP A 68 -0.25 1.42 -0.66
N GLY A 69 0.97 1.63 -1.17
CA GLY A 69 2.16 1.04 -0.57
C GLY A 69 2.41 1.47 0.87
N GLY A 70 2.28 2.75 1.17
CA GLY A 70 2.45 3.30 2.52
C GLY A 70 1.39 2.78 3.47
N THR A 71 0.16 2.62 2.98
CA THR A 71 -0.95 2.04 3.75
C THR A 71 -0.64 0.58 4.11
N ALA A 72 -0.22 -0.23 3.13
CA ALA A 72 0.19 -1.61 3.36
C ALA A 72 1.40 -1.70 4.29
N LEU A 73 2.38 -0.81 4.13
CA LEU A 73 3.56 -0.73 4.98
C LEU A 73 3.23 -0.40 6.44
N ALA A 74 2.26 0.49 6.69
CA ALA A 74 1.82 0.80 8.05
C ALA A 74 1.23 -0.44 8.73
N VAL A 75 0.37 -1.18 8.04
CA VAL A 75 -0.19 -2.45 8.58
C VAL A 75 0.93 -3.48 8.77
N ALA A 76 1.90 -3.56 7.84
CA ALA A 76 3.06 -4.45 7.95
C ALA A 76 3.89 -4.20 9.21
N PHE A 77 4.25 -2.93 9.45
CA PHE A 77 5.01 -2.51 10.64
C PHE A 77 4.28 -2.88 11.92
N TYR A 78 2.99 -2.59 11.99
CA TYR A 78 2.16 -2.92 13.14
C TYR A 78 2.13 -4.43 13.39
N THR A 79 1.81 -5.21 12.36
CA THR A 79 1.69 -6.68 12.47
C THR A 79 3.00 -7.30 12.95
N ILE A 80 4.13 -6.96 12.32
CA ILE A 80 5.43 -7.52 12.68
C ILE A 80 5.86 -7.10 14.09
N ALA A 81 5.66 -5.82 14.46
CA ALA A 81 6.00 -5.34 15.80
C ALA A 81 5.22 -6.10 16.88
N ARG A 82 3.92 -6.28 16.67
CA ARG A 82 3.03 -6.98 17.61
C ARG A 82 3.30 -8.47 17.69
N GLU A 83 3.52 -9.15 16.56
CA GLU A 83 3.88 -10.57 16.51
C GLU A 83 5.17 -10.88 17.27
N ASN A 84 6.17 -10.00 17.16
CA ASN A 84 7.49 -10.22 17.75
C ASN A 84 7.65 -9.58 19.14
N GLY A 85 6.66 -8.82 19.61
CA GLY A 85 6.75 -8.10 20.89
C GLY A 85 7.86 -7.05 20.93
N ILE A 86 8.14 -6.41 19.79
CA ILE A 86 9.19 -5.37 19.65
C ILE A 86 8.57 -4.00 19.40
N ALA A 87 9.34 -2.93 19.58
CA ALA A 87 8.88 -1.61 19.21
C ALA A 87 8.74 -1.49 17.68
N VAL A 88 7.79 -0.68 17.22
CA VAL A 88 7.61 -0.40 15.79
C VAL A 88 8.89 0.09 15.15
N SER A 89 9.68 0.90 15.83
CA SER A 89 10.98 1.43 15.37
C SER A 89 12.06 0.37 15.19
N GLU A 90 11.90 -0.81 15.80
CA GLU A 90 12.85 -1.93 15.72
C GLU A 90 12.56 -2.86 14.53
N VAL A 91 11.38 -2.76 13.90
CA VAL A 91 11.07 -3.55 12.70
C VAL A 91 12.04 -3.16 11.57
N THR A 92 12.81 -4.12 11.08
CA THR A 92 13.75 -3.89 9.98
C THR A 92 13.12 -4.23 8.63
N ARG A 93 13.86 -3.98 7.55
CA ARG A 93 13.40 -4.24 6.18
C ARG A 93 13.21 -5.74 5.90
N GLN A 94 14.06 -6.61 6.44
CA GLN A 94 14.04 -8.04 6.13
C GLN A 94 12.71 -8.73 6.53
N PRO A 95 12.16 -8.55 7.75
CA PRO A 95 10.83 -9.06 8.08
C PRO A 95 9.71 -8.61 7.14
N LEU A 96 9.78 -7.37 6.63
CA LEU A 96 8.80 -6.84 5.69
C LEU A 96 8.91 -7.52 4.32
N GLU A 97 10.13 -7.79 3.86
CA GLU A 97 10.36 -8.55 2.62
C GLU A 97 9.82 -9.98 2.70
N HIS A 98 9.96 -10.64 3.85
CA HIS A 98 9.37 -11.96 4.07
C HIS A 98 7.83 -11.90 4.02
N LEU A 99 7.22 -10.86 4.60
CA LEU A 99 5.77 -10.69 4.64
C LEU A 99 5.14 -10.51 3.25
N VAL A 100 5.88 -9.94 2.28
CA VAL A 100 5.43 -9.80 0.88
C VAL A 100 5.85 -10.96 -0.02
N HIS A 101 6.43 -12.02 0.53
CA HIS A 101 7.05 -13.10 -0.24
C HIS A 101 7.99 -12.55 -1.34
N TRP A 102 8.87 -11.61 -0.95
CA TRP A 102 9.74 -10.85 -1.87
C TRP A 102 10.55 -11.73 -2.83
N GLU A 103 10.90 -12.94 -2.43
CA GLU A 103 11.60 -13.91 -3.28
C GLU A 103 10.77 -14.37 -4.48
N GLN A 104 9.47 -14.60 -4.28
CA GLN A 104 8.54 -14.94 -5.37
C GLN A 104 8.39 -13.74 -6.32
N VAL A 105 8.47 -12.53 -5.79
CA VAL A 105 8.48 -11.29 -6.57
C VAL A 105 9.72 -11.15 -7.42
N GLN A 106 10.90 -11.39 -6.84
CA GLN A 106 12.17 -11.30 -7.55
C GLN A 106 12.31 -12.37 -8.64
N ALA A 107 11.71 -13.55 -8.42
CA ALA A 107 11.70 -14.62 -9.41
C ALA A 107 10.94 -14.23 -10.70
N MET A 108 10.05 -13.25 -10.64
CA MET A 108 9.34 -12.73 -11.81
C MET A 108 10.23 -11.74 -12.57
N ARG A 109 10.81 -12.22 -13.67
CA ARG A 109 11.96 -11.56 -14.35
C ARG A 109 11.59 -10.41 -15.29
N ASN A 110 10.34 -10.22 -15.68
CA ASN A 110 9.94 -9.04 -16.46
C ASN A 110 8.52 -8.56 -16.12
N GLU A 111 8.31 -7.25 -16.31
CA GLU A 111 7.05 -6.54 -16.03
C GLU A 111 5.88 -7.10 -16.85
N GLN A 112 6.17 -7.62 -18.05
CA GLN A 112 5.19 -8.23 -18.95
C GLN A 112 4.61 -9.52 -18.38
N GLN A 113 5.44 -10.43 -17.86
CA GLN A 113 5.00 -11.67 -17.21
C GLN A 113 4.10 -11.37 -16.01
N TRP A 114 4.41 -10.29 -15.28
CA TRP A 114 3.58 -9.81 -14.18
C TRP A 114 2.22 -9.34 -14.70
N SER A 115 2.21 -8.45 -15.69
CA SER A 115 0.98 -7.94 -16.32
C SER A 115 0.14 -9.06 -16.90
N ASP A 116 0.74 -10.04 -17.57
CA ASP A 116 0.05 -11.17 -18.16
C ASP A 116 -0.57 -12.08 -17.07
N LEU A 117 0.11 -12.26 -15.94
CA LEU A 117 -0.41 -13.04 -14.79
C LEU A 117 -1.56 -12.33 -14.07
N ILE A 118 -1.48 -11.00 -13.91
CA ILE A 118 -2.61 -10.20 -13.42
C ILE A 118 -3.81 -10.35 -14.36
N MET A 119 -3.59 -10.06 -15.65
CA MET A 119 -4.65 -9.96 -16.65
C MET A 119 -5.29 -11.32 -16.96
N SER A 120 -4.56 -12.41 -16.75
CA SER A 120 -5.08 -13.78 -16.90
C SER A 120 -5.84 -14.29 -15.68
N GLY A 121 -5.85 -13.55 -14.55
CA GLY A 121 -6.41 -14.01 -13.29
C GLY A 121 -5.70 -15.25 -12.72
N GLN A 122 -4.51 -15.59 -13.24
CA GLN A 122 -3.71 -16.74 -12.83
C GLN A 122 -2.79 -16.43 -11.65
N LEU A 123 -2.79 -15.20 -11.13
CA LEU A 123 -2.19 -14.82 -9.86
C LEU A 123 -2.99 -15.41 -8.68
N VAL A 124 -2.93 -16.74 -8.57
CA VAL A 124 -3.37 -17.54 -7.42
C VAL A 124 -2.44 -17.44 -6.17
N PRO A 125 -1.39 -16.58 -6.09
CA PRO A 125 -0.78 -16.22 -4.80
C PRO A 125 -1.56 -15.20 -3.97
N GLU A 126 -2.41 -14.36 -4.58
CA GLU A 126 -3.02 -13.20 -3.87
C GLU A 126 -3.97 -13.62 -2.76
N GLY A 127 -4.83 -14.60 -3.01
CA GLY A 127 -5.70 -15.18 -1.98
C GLY A 127 -4.88 -15.68 -0.79
N ARG A 128 -3.77 -16.37 -1.03
CA ARG A 128 -2.92 -16.87 0.06
C ARG A 128 -2.20 -15.77 0.83
N ILE A 129 -1.70 -14.74 0.15
CA ILE A 129 -1.06 -13.60 0.82
C ILE A 129 -2.08 -12.86 1.68
N MET A 130 -3.27 -12.58 1.14
CA MET A 130 -4.32 -11.89 1.89
C MET A 130 -4.83 -12.76 3.05
N ASP A 131 -5.04 -14.06 2.83
CA ASP A 131 -5.43 -15.02 3.87
C ASP A 131 -4.38 -15.09 4.99
N ASP A 132 -3.09 -15.08 4.65
CA ASP A 132 -1.99 -15.10 5.62
C ASP A 132 -1.99 -13.83 6.47
N TRP A 133 -2.22 -12.66 5.87
CA TRP A 133 -2.34 -11.39 6.60
C TRP A 133 -3.59 -11.35 7.49
N GLU A 134 -4.74 -11.80 7.00
CA GLU A 134 -5.97 -11.88 7.80
C GLU A 134 -5.80 -12.83 8.97
N THR A 135 -5.15 -13.98 8.76
CA THR A 135 -4.84 -14.94 9.81
C THR A 135 -3.95 -14.30 10.89
N ARG A 136 -2.93 -13.53 10.48
CA ARG A 136 -2.04 -12.83 11.41
C ARG A 136 -2.76 -11.74 12.19
N LEU A 137 -3.54 -10.90 11.51
CA LEU A 137 -4.35 -9.86 12.15
C LEU A 137 -5.37 -10.45 13.13
N ALA A 138 -6.03 -11.55 12.75
CA ALA A 138 -6.94 -12.28 13.63
C ALA A 138 -6.21 -12.85 14.86
N ALA A 139 -5.00 -13.39 14.70
CA ALA A 139 -4.18 -13.86 15.81
C ALA A 139 -3.77 -12.73 16.78
N LEU A 140 -3.69 -11.49 16.28
CA LEU A 140 -3.44 -10.29 17.09
C LEU A 140 -4.71 -9.73 17.76
N GLY A 141 -5.87 -10.35 17.53
CA GLY A 141 -7.15 -9.98 18.13
C GLY A 141 -8.04 -9.09 17.26
N HIS A 142 -7.66 -8.83 16.00
CA HIS A 142 -8.49 -8.05 15.08
C HIS A 142 -9.59 -8.91 14.47
N ALA A 143 -10.85 -8.54 14.68
CA ALA A 143 -11.97 -9.20 14.04
C ALA A 143 -12.24 -8.55 12.68
N MET A 144 -11.94 -9.21 11.55
CA MET A 144 -12.10 -8.65 10.20
C MET A 144 -13.53 -8.22 9.82
N THR A 145 -14.52 -8.58 10.64
CA THR A 145 -15.92 -8.16 10.51
C THR A 145 -16.30 -6.99 11.42
N ASP A 146 -15.40 -6.50 12.28
CA ASP A 146 -15.65 -5.41 13.22
C ASP A 146 -15.29 -4.05 12.59
N PRO A 147 -16.28 -3.23 12.18
CA PRO A 147 -16.01 -1.92 11.61
C PRO A 147 -15.51 -0.89 12.63
N ALA A 148 -15.60 -1.18 13.93
CA ALA A 148 -15.05 -0.32 14.98
C ALA A 148 -13.55 -0.53 15.21
N ASP A 149 -13.01 -1.66 14.73
CA ASP A 149 -11.57 -1.89 14.74
C ASP A 149 -10.90 -0.97 13.70
N PRO A 150 -9.97 -0.09 14.10
CA PRO A 150 -9.36 0.90 13.20
C PRO A 150 -8.54 0.26 12.07
N ILE A 151 -8.08 -0.99 12.22
CA ILE A 151 -7.32 -1.68 11.17
C ILE A 151 -8.24 -2.20 10.08
N VAL A 152 -9.46 -2.59 10.43
CA VAL A 152 -10.37 -3.32 9.54
C VAL A 152 -10.78 -2.51 8.31
N PRO A 153 -11.20 -1.22 8.41
CA PRO A 153 -11.49 -0.41 7.22
C PRO A 153 -10.26 -0.22 6.31
N VAL A 154 -9.08 -0.08 6.90
CA VAL A 154 -7.81 0.07 6.15
C VAL A 154 -7.48 -1.24 5.43
N TRP A 155 -7.62 -2.36 6.11
CA TRP A 155 -7.40 -3.67 5.53
C TRP A 155 -8.41 -3.99 4.42
N HIS A 156 -9.70 -3.70 4.61
CA HIS A 156 -10.71 -3.86 3.56
C HIS A 156 -10.44 -2.98 2.35
N HIS A 157 -9.95 -1.76 2.56
CA HIS A 157 -9.51 -0.89 1.46
C HIS A 157 -8.35 -1.54 0.69
N LEU A 158 -7.34 -2.04 1.40
CA LEU A 158 -6.19 -2.74 0.78
C LEU A 158 -6.59 -4.04 0.10
N ARG A 159 -7.56 -4.77 0.64
CA ARG A 159 -8.03 -6.05 0.11
C ARG A 159 -8.89 -5.86 -1.12
N LYS A 160 -9.81 -4.89 -1.08
CA LYS A 160 -10.99 -4.70 -1.97
C LYS A 160 -10.97 -5.64 -3.18
N ASP A 161 -11.50 -6.84 -2.93
CA ASP A 161 -11.76 -7.87 -3.94
C ASP A 161 -12.79 -7.27 -4.91
N TYR A 162 -12.36 -6.81 -6.09
CA TYR A 162 -13.34 -6.44 -7.10
C TYR A 162 -14.03 -7.73 -7.56
N GLY A 163 -15.36 -7.77 -7.42
CA GLY A 163 -16.19 -8.58 -8.30
C GLY A 163 -15.92 -8.23 -9.76
N PRO A 164 -16.43 -9.01 -10.73
CA PRO A 164 -16.20 -8.74 -12.15
C PRO A 164 -16.48 -7.27 -12.48
N PRO A 165 -15.66 -6.62 -13.33
CA PRO A 165 -15.76 -5.20 -13.61
C PRO A 165 -17.20 -4.83 -13.97
N ASP A 166 -17.76 -3.84 -13.28
CA ASP A 166 -19.06 -3.28 -13.66
C ASP A 166 -18.93 -2.70 -15.07
N PRO A 167 -19.63 -3.24 -16.08
CA PRO A 167 -19.53 -2.76 -17.45
C PRO A 167 -20.02 -1.31 -17.62
N ASN A 168 -20.65 -0.71 -16.60
CA ASN A 168 -21.12 0.67 -16.60
C ASN A 168 -20.26 1.61 -15.75
N SER A 169 -19.25 1.10 -15.04
CA SER A 169 -18.34 1.96 -14.28
C SER A 169 -17.24 2.49 -15.21
N PRO A 170 -17.02 3.81 -15.30
CA PRO A 170 -15.90 4.36 -16.04
C PRO A 170 -14.60 3.83 -15.43
N MET A 171 -13.92 2.96 -16.18
CA MET A 171 -12.67 2.25 -15.86
C MET A 171 -11.48 3.12 -15.42
N TRP A 172 -11.67 4.43 -15.28
CA TRP A 172 -10.64 5.43 -14.97
C TRP A 172 -10.99 6.29 -13.75
N GLU A 173 -12.24 6.30 -13.25
CA GLU A 173 -12.57 7.06 -12.04
C GLU A 173 -12.29 6.29 -10.76
N ASP A 174 -12.22 4.95 -10.83
CA ASP A 174 -12.01 4.05 -9.69
C ASP A 174 -10.81 3.10 -9.85
N SER A 175 -10.13 3.12 -11.01
CA SER A 175 -9.09 2.16 -11.34
C SER A 175 -7.97 2.77 -12.17
N THR A 176 -6.82 2.99 -11.54
CA THR A 176 -5.54 2.83 -12.25
C THR A 176 -4.68 1.71 -11.69
N ILE A 177 -5.05 1.07 -10.56
CA ILE A 177 -4.40 -0.15 -10.08
C ILE A 177 -5.45 -1.00 -9.37
N ILE A 178 -5.52 -2.30 -9.69
CA ILE A 178 -6.30 -3.31 -8.97
C ILE A 178 -5.97 -3.16 -7.48
N VAL A 179 -6.93 -2.78 -6.64
CA VAL A 179 -6.63 -2.19 -5.32
C VAL A 179 -6.02 -3.22 -4.34
N GLY A 180 -6.38 -4.51 -4.46
CA GLY A 180 -5.68 -5.64 -3.83
C GLY A 180 -4.19 -5.74 -4.19
N ILE A 181 -3.91 -5.56 -5.48
CA ILE A 181 -2.57 -5.52 -6.07
C ILE A 181 -1.87 -4.19 -5.75
N ALA A 182 -2.60 -3.09 -5.54
CA ALA A 182 -2.04 -1.77 -5.36
C ALA A 182 -1.29 -1.65 -4.04
N GLY A 183 -1.85 -2.18 -2.95
CA GLY A 183 -1.16 -2.26 -1.67
C GLY A 183 0.15 -3.05 -1.79
N TYR A 184 0.08 -4.19 -2.47
CA TYR A 184 1.23 -5.06 -2.69
C TYR A 184 2.29 -4.44 -3.62
N LEU A 185 1.90 -3.92 -4.78
CA LEU A 185 2.78 -3.28 -5.76
C LEU A 185 3.38 -1.99 -5.20
N GLY A 186 2.59 -1.20 -4.48
CA GLY A 186 3.06 -0.04 -3.76
C GLY A 186 4.09 -0.41 -2.70
N MET A 187 3.81 -1.44 -1.89
CA MET A 187 4.77 -1.91 -0.89
C MET A 187 6.03 -2.48 -1.55
N LYS A 188 5.90 -3.18 -2.68
CA LYS A 188 7.04 -3.62 -3.50
C LYS A 188 7.87 -2.45 -4.01
N ARG A 189 7.21 -1.41 -4.53
CA ARG A 189 7.85 -0.18 -5.01
C ARG A 189 8.64 0.47 -3.87
N ILE A 190 8.02 0.60 -2.70
CA ILE A 190 8.65 1.16 -1.51
C ILE A 190 9.83 0.31 -1.08
N LEU A 191 9.68 -1.01 -0.92
CA LEU A 191 10.76 -1.89 -0.48
C LEU A 191 11.93 -1.90 -1.48
N ARG A 192 11.68 -1.81 -2.79
CA ARG A 192 12.75 -1.69 -3.78
C ARG A 192 13.57 -0.41 -3.59
N ASP A 193 12.89 0.71 -3.37
CA ASP A 193 13.50 2.04 -3.39
C ASP A 193 13.95 2.51 -1.99
N TRP A 194 13.47 1.88 -0.91
CA TRP A 194 13.82 2.20 0.48
C TRP A 194 15.15 1.54 0.86
N PRO A 195 16.26 2.28 1.07
CA PRO A 195 17.57 1.68 1.32
C PRO A 195 17.56 0.69 2.50
N ALA A 196 18.29 -0.42 2.35
CA ALA A 196 18.57 -1.32 3.46
C ALA A 196 19.47 -0.57 4.45
N VAL A 197 18.92 -0.23 5.61
CA VAL A 197 19.65 0.37 6.74
C VAL A 197 20.14 -0.74 7.65
#